data_AF-A0A8W8MFZ5-F1
#
_entry.id   AF-A0A8W8MFZ5-F1
#
_cell.length_a   1.000
_cell.length_b   1.000
_cell.length_c   1.000
_cell.angle_alpha   90.00
_cell.angle_beta   90.00
_cell.angle_gamma   90.00
#
_symmetry.space_group_name_H-M   'P 1'
#
loop_
_entity.id
_entity.type
_entity.pdbx_description
1 polymer ?
#
loop_
_entity_poly.entity_id
_entity_poly.type
_entity_poly.pdbx_seq_one_letter_code
_entity_poly.pdbx_strand_id
1 'polypeptide(L)' 'GLTIDDIDVFEINEAFASQAYYTVKKLGIPSEKVNPLGGAIALGHPLGCTGARQIATLLHELERRGKR' A
#
# COMPACT_ATOMS: atom_id res chain seq x y z
N GLY A 1 11.40 -15.41 -8.14
CA GLY A 1 11.17 -14.54 -6.97
C GLY A 1 11.16 -13.11 -7.47
N LEU A 2 10.35 -12.24 -6.85
CA LEU A 2 10.26 -10.82 -7.20
C LEU A 2 11.15 -9.98 -6.28
N THR A 3 11.65 -8.87 -6.80
CA THR A 3 12.37 -7.82 -6.09
C THR A 3 11.44 -6.64 -5.81
N ILE A 4 11.90 -5.66 -5.01
CA ILE A 4 11.13 -4.42 -4.76
C ILE A 4 10.91 -3.62 -6.05
N ASP A 5 11.87 -3.68 -6.97
CA ASP A 5 11.80 -2.94 -8.23
C ASP A 5 10.74 -3.50 -9.18
N ASP A 6 10.43 -4.80 -9.06
CA ASP A 6 9.40 -5.48 -9.84
C ASP A 6 7.96 -5.12 -9.42
N ILE A 7 7.78 -4.43 -8.30
CA ILE A 7 6.46 -4.10 -7.76
C ILE A 7 6.11 -2.64 -8.09
N ASP A 8 4.94 -2.42 -8.70
CA ASP A 8 4.50 -1.08 -9.11
C ASP A 8 3.84 -0.28 -7.98
N VAL A 9 3.03 -0.92 -7.14
CA VAL A 9 2.25 -0.28 -6.07
C VAL A 9 2.27 -1.14 -4.82
N PHE A 10 2.49 -0.50 -3.67
CA PHE A 10 2.45 -1.12 -2.35
C PHE A 10 1.27 -0.55 -1.55
N GLU A 11 0.29 -1.38 -1.26
CA GLU A 11 -0.73 -1.09 -0.24
C GLU A 11 -0.23 -1.62 1.11
N ILE A 12 0.24 -0.71 1.97
CA ILE A 12 0.72 -1.01 3.32
C ILE A 12 -0.27 -0.39 4.30
N ASN A 13 -0.90 -1.23 5.14
CA ASN A 13 -1.86 -0.74 6.11
C ASN A 13 -1.22 0.27 7.06
N GLU A 14 -1.84 1.43 7.22
CA GLU A 14 -1.37 2.51 8.08
C GLU A 14 -2.01 2.42 9.46
N ALA A 15 -1.78 1.31 10.17
CA ALA A 15 -2.31 1.17 11.53
C ALA A 15 -1.78 2.28 12.45
N PHE A 16 -0.50 2.63 12.28
CA PHE A 16 0.16 3.78 12.90
C PHE A 16 1.23 4.35 11.96
N ALA A 17 1.41 5.66 11.94
CA ALA A 17 2.39 6.33 11.08
C ALA A 17 3.83 5.85 11.34
N SER A 18 4.19 5.61 12.61
CA SER A 18 5.52 5.13 13.00
C SER A 18 5.84 3.75 12.43
N GLN A 19 4.88 2.82 12.50
CA GLN A 19 5.03 1.49 11.94
C GLN A 19 5.10 1.52 10.41
N ALA A 20 4.20 2.27 9.76
CA ALA A 20 4.18 2.36 8.30
C ALA A 20 5.49 2.96 7.77
N TYR A 21 5.96 4.06 8.36
CA TYR A 21 7.23 4.70 8.00
C TYR A 21 8.43 3.76 8.22
N TYR A 22 8.47 3.05 9.35
CA TYR A 22 9.53 2.09 9.63
C TYR A 22 9.58 0.98 8.58
N THR A 23 8.43 0.39 8.21
CA THR A 23 8.35 -0.68 7.20
C THR A 23 8.88 -0.20 5.85
N VAL A 24 8.42 0.95 5.36
CA VAL A 24 8.85 1.53 4.08
C VAL A 24 10.36 1.77 4.08
N LYS A 25 10.88 2.41 5.14
CA LYS A 25 12.31 2.70 5.27
C LYS A 25 13.15 1.43 5.39
N LYS A 26 12.70 0.45 6.16
CA LYS A 26 13.46 -0.78 6.42
C LYS A 26 13.57 -1.66 5.19
N LEU A 27 12.54 -1.67 4.34
CA LEU A 27 12.49 -2.42 3.10
C LEU A 27 13.02 -1.64 1.89
N GLY A 28 13.32 -0.35 2.04
CA GLY A 28 13.84 0.49 0.96
C GLY A 28 12.81 0.74 -0.15
N ILE A 29 11.52 0.79 0.20
CA ILE A 29 10.45 0.96 -0.79
C ILE A 29 10.39 2.44 -1.21
N PRO A 30 10.39 2.75 -2.52
CA PRO A 30 10.21 4.12 -3.00
C PRO A 30 8.85 4.69 -2.54
N SER A 31 8.87 5.85 -1.89
CA SER A 31 7.69 6.43 -1.23
C SER A 31 6.52 6.69 -2.19
N GLU A 32 6.81 7.00 -3.46
CA GLU A 32 5.84 7.25 -4.52
C GLU A 32 5.05 6.01 -4.94
N LYS A 33 5.53 4.81 -4.58
CA LYS A 33 4.84 3.54 -4.81
C LYS A 33 3.93 3.14 -3.64
N VAL A 34 4.03 3.79 -2.48
CA VAL A 34 3.31 3.40 -1.26
C VAL A 34 2.00 4.18 -1.13
N ASN A 35 0.88 3.47 -0.97
CA ASN A 35 -0.45 4.02 -0.71
C ASN A 35 -0.80 5.25 -1.58
N PRO A 36 -0.74 5.17 -2.92
CA PRO A 36 -0.91 6.33 -3.79
C PRO A 36 -2.31 6.98 -3.71
N LEU A 37 -3.28 6.30 -3.12
CA LEU A 37 -4.64 6.78 -2.89
C LEU A 37 -4.95 7.10 -1.42
N GLY A 38 -3.91 7.13 -0.57
CA GLY A 38 -4.04 7.24 0.89
C GLY A 38 -4.38 5.90 1.57
N GLY A 39 -4.09 5.81 2.86
CA GLY A 39 -4.29 4.59 3.65
C GLY A 39 -5.21 4.78 4.86
N ALA A 40 -5.06 3.87 5.83
CA ALA A 40 -5.97 3.76 6.96
C ALA A 40 -5.95 4.95 7.93
N ILE A 41 -4.91 5.79 7.92
CA ILE A 41 -4.91 7.04 8.71
C ILE A 41 -5.98 8.00 8.20
N ALA A 42 -6.18 8.07 6.88
CA ALA A 42 -7.18 8.92 6.25
C ALA A 42 -8.53 8.20 6.08
N LEU A 43 -8.51 6.94 5.62
CA LEU A 43 -9.70 6.18 5.23
C LEU A 43 -10.33 5.39 6.39
N GLY A 44 -9.66 5.33 7.53
CA GLY A 44 -10.06 4.53 8.69
C GLY A 44 -9.65 3.06 8.58
N HIS A 45 -9.74 2.37 9.72
CA HIS A 45 -9.33 0.97 9.86
C HIS A 45 -10.43 0.09 10.49
N PRO A 46 -11.49 -0.26 9.74
CA PRO A 46 -12.39 -1.32 10.16
C PRO A 46 -11.63 -2.65 10.11
N LEU A 47 -11.26 -3.18 11.29
CA LEU A 47 -10.31 -4.29 11.46
C LEU A 47 -10.52 -5.44 10.47
N GLY A 48 -11.73 -6.01 10.39
CA GLY A 48 -12.03 -7.15 9.52
C GLY A 48 -12.16 -6.81 8.03
N CYS A 49 -12.43 -5.56 7.67
CA CYS A 49 -12.69 -5.15 6.28
C CYS A 49 -11.41 -4.66 5.57
N THR A 50 -10.41 -4.18 6.33
CA THR A 50 -9.26 -3.47 5.77
C THR A 50 -8.49 -4.27 4.72
N GLY A 51 -8.21 -5.56 4.98
CA GLY A 51 -7.49 -6.39 4.00
C GLY A 51 -8.26 -6.51 2.67
N ALA A 52 -9.56 -6.75 2.73
CA ALA A 52 -10.41 -6.83 1.53
C ALA A 52 -10.48 -5.49 0.78
N ARG A 53 -10.64 -4.37 1.52
CA ARG A 53 -10.60 -3.02 0.94
C ARG A 53 -9.28 -2.75 0.24
N GLN A 54 -8.14 -3.06 0.87
CA GLN A 54 -6.82 -2.81 0.27
C GLN A 54 -6.61 -3.59 -1.03
N ILE A 55 -7.03 -4.85 -1.08
CA ILE A 55 -6.98 -5.65 -2.31
C ILE A 55 -7.83 -4.98 -3.41
N ALA A 56 -9.05 -4.57 -3.08
CA ALA A 56 -9.91 -3.89 -4.04
C ALA A 56 -9.28 -2.57 -4.53
N THR A 57 -8.77 -1.74 -3.61
CA THR A 57 -8.08 -0.48 -3.95
C THR A 57 -6.86 -0.73 -4.85
N LEU A 58 -6.02 -1.71 -4.52
CA LEU A 58 -4.81 -2.05 -5.29
C LEU A 58 -5.16 -2.49 -6.71
N LEU A 59 -6.09 -3.44 -6.87
CA LEU A 59 -6.43 -3.99 -8.18
C LEU A 59 -7.00 -2.93 -9.11
N HIS A 60 -7.92 -2.08 -8.62
CA HIS A 60 -8.48 -1.00 -9.43
C HIS A 60 -7.42 0.06 -9.77
N GLU A 61 -6.45 0.32 -8.88
CA GLU A 61 -5.37 1.26 -9.17
C GLU A 61 -4.40 0.73 -10.22
N LEU A 62 -4.04 -0.55 -10.15
CA LEU A 62 -3.20 -1.20 -11.15
C LEU A 62 -3.89 -1.23 -12.51
N GLU A 63 -5.19 -1.57 -12.55
CA GLU A 63 -6.00 -1.54 -13.78
C GLU A 63 -6.02 -0.12 -14.38
N ARG A 64 -6.30 0.90 -13.57
CA ARG A 64 -6.34 2.31 -14.03
C ARG A 64 -5.00 2.78 -14.59
N ARG A 65 -3.89 2.29 -14.04
CA ARG A 65 -2.53 2.65 -14.50
C ARG A 65 -1.98 1.76 -15.61
N GLY A 66 -2.65 0.66 -15.95
CA GLY A 66 -2.10 -0.37 -16.85
C GLY A 66 -0.81 -1.00 -16.31
N LYS A 67 -0.71 -1.17 -14.98
CA LYS A 67 0.48 -1.63 -14.24
C LYS A 67 0.29 -3.04 -13.68
N ARG A 68 1.34 -3.64 -13.10
CA ARG A 68 1.31 -5.02 -12.57
C ARG A 68 1.76 -5.11 -11.11
#